data_AF-A0A0G4MJ40-F1
#
_entry.id   AF-A0A0G4MJ40-F1
#
_cell.length_a   1.000
_cell.length_b   1.000
_cell.length_c   1.000
_cell.angle_alpha   90.00
_cell.angle_beta   90.00
_cell.angle_gamma   90.00
#
_symmetry.space_group_name_H-M   'P 1'
#
loop_
_entity.id
_entity.type
_entity.pdbx_description
1 polymer ?
#
loop_
_entity_poly.entity_id
_entity_poly.type
_entity_poly.pdbx_seq_one_letter_code
_entity_poly.pdbx_strand_id
1 'polypeptide(L)'
;MQLAISGLDGDVEDQLHHVRKLSENLSPMDRYLDTIAAVDAKCQEANIEENDFTTYAYDELAYELGLVKSSVQKKLSFLENQMVARNMTNLTPIQLEEFESVFRHFDRDDSNALQELEFSAALASL
;
A
#
# COMPACT_ATOMS: atom_id res chain seq x y z
N MET A 1 -8.45 13.22 0.85
CA MET A 1 -7.98 12.11 -0.02
C MET A 1 -8.51 10.74 0.36
N GLN A 2 -8.82 10.45 1.64
CA GLN A 2 -9.36 9.17 2.10
C GLN A 2 -10.67 8.69 1.41
N LEU A 3 -11.45 9.61 0.83
CA LEU A 3 -12.72 9.30 0.17
C LEU A 3 -12.58 8.69 -1.24
N ALA A 4 -11.48 8.92 -1.95
CA ALA A 4 -11.36 8.49 -3.36
C ALA A 4 -11.00 7.00 -3.51
N ILE A 5 -10.26 6.44 -2.55
CA ILE A 5 -9.87 5.02 -2.56
C ILE A 5 -10.97 4.14 -1.93
N SER A 6 -11.71 4.68 -0.95
CA SER A 6 -12.81 3.98 -0.29
C SER A 6 -14.11 3.95 -1.10
N GLY A 7 -14.23 4.78 -2.15
CA GLY A 7 -15.41 4.84 -3.03
C GLY A 7 -15.26 4.09 -4.37
N LEU A 8 -14.21 3.28 -4.52
CA LEU A 8 -14.11 2.35 -5.64
C LEU A 8 -15.10 1.21 -5.40
N ASP A 9 -16.28 1.33 -6.01
CA ASP A 9 -17.33 0.31 -6.07
C ASP A 9 -17.47 -0.17 -7.52
N GLY A 10 -17.71 -1.47 -7.74
CA GLY A 10 -17.78 -2.08 -9.07
C GLY A 10 -16.95 -3.37 -9.19
N ASP A 11 -16.69 -3.82 -10.42
CA ASP A 11 -15.92 -5.05 -10.66
C ASP A 11 -14.48 -4.92 -10.11
N VAL A 12 -13.99 -5.97 -9.45
CA VAL A 12 -12.66 -6.03 -8.83
C VAL A 12 -11.55 -5.79 -9.86
N GLU A 13 -11.74 -6.22 -11.11
CA GLU A 13 -10.79 -6.01 -12.20
C GLU A 13 -10.64 -4.52 -12.56
N ASP A 14 -11.77 -3.80 -12.64
CA ASP A 14 -11.79 -2.36 -12.89
C ASP A 14 -11.16 -1.61 -11.72
N GLN A 15 -11.51 -1.98 -10.48
CA GLN A 15 -10.90 -1.38 -9.29
C GLN A 15 -9.37 -1.59 -9.27
N LEU A 16 -8.90 -2.80 -9.61
CA LEU A 16 -7.48 -3.12 -9.65
C LEU A 16 -6.76 -2.29 -10.72
N HIS A 17 -7.36 -2.14 -11.91
CA HIS A 17 -6.82 -1.28 -12.95
C HIS A 17 -6.66 0.17 -12.47
N HIS A 18 -7.68 0.72 -11.81
CA HIS A 18 -7.62 2.08 -11.26
C HIS A 18 -6.54 2.25 -10.18
N VAL A 19 -6.44 1.30 -9.25
CA VAL A 19 -5.45 1.36 -8.16
C VAL A 19 -4.03 1.18 -8.69
N ARG A 20 -3.81 0.34 -9.71
CA ARG A 20 -2.51 0.22 -10.40
C ARG A 20 -2.11 1.52 -11.07
N LYS A 21 -3.02 2.15 -11.81
CA LYS A 21 -2.77 3.46 -12.42
C LYS A 21 -2.46 4.53 -11.38
N LEU A 22 -3.14 4.51 -10.22
CA LEU A 22 -2.83 5.41 -9.12
C LEU A 22 -1.42 5.15 -8.56
N SER A 23 -1.03 3.88 -8.39
CA SER A 23 0.31 3.49 -7.95
C SER A 23 1.40 3.98 -8.92
N GLU A 24 1.19 3.83 -10.23
CA GLU A 24 2.10 4.32 -11.27
C GLU A 24 2.28 5.85 -11.19
N ASN A 25 1.19 6.60 -10.95
CA ASN A 25 1.23 8.06 -10.80
C ASN A 25 1.93 8.52 -9.51
N LEU A 26 2.01 7.67 -8.49
CA LEU A 26 2.73 7.99 -7.25
C LEU A 26 4.24 7.81 -7.37
N SER A 27 4.73 6.95 -8.28
CA SER A 27 6.17 6.70 -8.43
C SER A 27 6.97 7.97 -8.80
N PRO A 28 6.49 8.85 -9.70
CA PRO A 28 7.17 10.12 -9.98
C PRO A 28 7.16 11.12 -8.81
N MET A 29 6.24 10.99 -7.83
CA MET A 29 6.11 11.94 -6.72
C MET A 29 7.37 12.02 -5.84
N ASP A 30 8.12 10.93 -5.73
CA ASP A 30 9.39 10.92 -5.00
C ASP A 30 10.40 11.91 -5.58
N ARG A 31 10.50 11.98 -6.90
CA ARG A 31 11.42 12.92 -7.57
C ARG A 31 11.04 14.38 -7.33
N TYR A 32 9.74 14.66 -7.23
CA TYR A 32 9.28 16.00 -6.87
C TYR A 32 9.61 16.32 -5.42
N LEU A 33 9.44 15.38 -4.49
CA LEU A 33 9.88 15.56 -3.10
C LEU A 33 11.39 15.74 -3.00
N ASP A 34 12.21 15.00 -3.74
CA ASP A 34 13.66 15.18 -3.77
C ASP A 34 14.04 16.61 -4.21
N THR A 35 13.30 17.15 -5.19
CA THR A 35 13.50 18.53 -5.67
C THR A 35 13.14 19.54 -4.59
N ILE A 36 12.03 19.32 -3.87
CA ILE A 36 11.59 20.18 -2.78
C ILE A 36 12.57 20.11 -1.61
N ALA A 37 13.05 18.92 -1.24
CA ALA A 37 14.06 18.72 -0.20
C ALA A 37 15.35 19.50 -0.49
N ALA A 38 15.79 19.50 -1.75
CA ALA A 38 16.97 20.24 -2.17
C ALA A 38 16.78 21.77 -2.12
N VAL A 39 15.55 22.27 -2.29
CA VAL A 39 15.24 23.70 -2.12
C VAL A 39 15.12 24.05 -0.64
N ASP A 40 14.46 23.21 0.15
CA ASP A 40 14.31 23.38 1.59
C ASP A 40 15.67 23.46 2.29
N ALA A 41 16.60 22.55 1.95
CA ALA A 41 17.97 22.58 2.46
C ALA A 41 18.69 23.90 2.15
N LYS A 42 18.49 24.47 0.95
CA LYS A 42 19.08 25.78 0.59
C LYS A 42 18.45 26.93 1.37
N CYS A 43 17.16 26.85 1.66
CA CYS A 43 16.49 27.83 2.52
C CYS A 43 17.06 27.78 3.94
N GLN A 44 17.25 26.58 4.50
CA GLN A 44 17.88 26.38 5.80
C GLN A 44 19.33 26.90 5.83
N GLU A 45 20.14 26.59 4.82
CA GLU A 45 21.52 27.10 4.69
C GLU A 45 21.58 28.63 4.59
N ALA A 46 20.57 29.25 3.97
CA ALA A 46 20.44 30.70 3.86
C ALA A 46 19.78 31.37 5.08
N ASN A 47 19.46 30.59 6.13
CA ASN A 47 18.75 31.04 7.33
C ASN A 47 17.39 31.70 7.02
N ILE A 48 16.68 31.15 6.05
CA ILE A 48 15.31 31.53 5.67
C ILE A 48 14.34 30.61 6.42
N GLU A 49 13.63 31.18 7.40
CA GLU A 49 12.72 30.44 8.28
C GLU A 49 11.25 30.56 7.87
N GLU A 50 10.90 31.59 7.08
CA GLU A 50 9.51 31.89 6.70
C GLU A 50 9.32 31.84 5.18
N ASN A 51 8.20 31.26 4.76
CA ASN A 51 7.77 31.21 3.36
C ASN A 51 6.31 31.66 3.24
N ASP A 52 6.09 32.91 2.83
CA ASP A 52 4.75 33.48 2.69
C ASP A 52 3.94 32.92 1.50
N PHE A 53 4.57 32.15 0.63
CA PHE A 53 3.95 31.65 -0.61
C PHE A 53 3.29 30.29 -0.45
N THR A 54 3.54 29.58 0.65
CA THR A 54 2.94 28.28 0.95
C THR A 54 2.95 28.02 2.44
N THR A 55 1.90 27.38 2.94
CA THR A 55 1.82 26.93 4.33
C THR A 55 2.33 25.51 4.54
N TYR A 56 2.64 24.78 3.45
CA TYR A 56 3.06 23.39 3.51
C TYR A 56 4.57 23.26 3.72
N ALA A 57 4.97 22.53 4.76
CA ALA A 57 6.36 22.18 5.01
C ALA A 57 6.78 20.91 4.25
N TYR A 58 8.08 20.77 3.96
CA TYR A 58 8.62 19.58 3.31
C TYR A 58 8.27 18.29 4.09
N ASP A 59 8.44 18.30 5.42
CA ASP A 59 8.18 17.14 6.27
C ASP A 59 6.71 16.69 6.23
N GLU A 60 5.78 17.64 6.17
CA GLU A 60 4.35 17.36 6.03
C GLU A 60 4.03 16.70 4.68
N LEU A 61 4.60 17.23 3.59
CA LEU A 61 4.41 16.67 2.25
C LEU A 61 4.99 15.26 2.15
N ALA A 62 6.17 15.02 2.74
CA ALA A 62 6.79 13.70 2.79
C ALA A 62 5.94 12.70 3.57
N TYR A 63 5.41 13.12 4.72
CA TYR A 63 4.51 12.30 5.54
C TYR A 63 3.22 11.93 4.80
N GLU A 64 2.54 12.93 4.21
CA GLU A 64 1.29 12.72 3.47
C GLU A 64 1.49 11.81 2.25
N LEU A 65 2.58 11.98 1.50
CA LEU A 65 2.90 11.06 0.40
C LEU A 65 3.11 9.63 0.90
N GLY A 66 3.79 9.46 2.03
CA GLY A 66 3.97 8.16 2.69
C GLY A 66 2.64 7.49 3.05
N LEU A 67 1.70 8.25 3.63
CA LEU A 67 0.36 7.76 3.94
C LEU A 67 -0.41 7.32 2.69
N VAL A 68 -0.35 8.12 1.62
CA VAL A 68 -1.02 7.80 0.36
C VAL A 68 -0.44 6.54 -0.26
N LYS A 69 0.89 6.41 -0.32
CA LYS A 69 1.58 5.20 -0.81
C LYS A 69 1.18 3.95 -0.05
N SER A 70 1.20 4.02 1.28
CA SER A 70 0.80 2.89 2.13
C SER A 70 -0.66 2.50 1.88
N SER A 71 -1.55 3.48 1.74
CA SER A 71 -2.98 3.24 1.50
C SER A 71 -3.23 2.59 0.15
N VAL A 72 -2.53 3.04 -0.90
CA VAL A 72 -2.64 2.45 -2.25
C VAL A 72 -2.09 1.03 -2.27
N GLN A 73 -0.94 0.77 -1.67
CA GLN A 73 -0.38 -0.58 -1.56
C GLN A 73 -1.33 -1.53 -0.84
N LYS A 74 -1.88 -1.13 0.31
CA LYS A 74 -2.86 -1.94 1.06
C LYS A 74 -4.09 -2.27 0.21
N LYS A 75 -4.64 -1.29 -0.52
CA LYS A 75 -5.80 -1.53 -1.39
C LYS A 75 -5.45 -2.45 -2.57
N LEU A 76 -4.25 -2.32 -3.13
CA LEU A 76 -3.79 -3.16 -4.24
C LEU A 76 -3.67 -4.63 -3.79
N SER A 77 -2.99 -4.90 -2.67
CA SER A 77 -2.90 -6.24 -2.10
C SER A 77 -4.27 -6.82 -1.76
N PHE A 78 -5.18 -6.02 -1.21
CA PHE A 78 -6.54 -6.43 -0.93
C PHE A 78 -7.30 -6.87 -2.20
N LEU A 79 -7.22 -6.08 -3.28
CA LEU A 79 -7.89 -6.40 -4.55
C LEU A 79 -7.28 -7.62 -5.25
N GLU A 80 -5.95 -7.78 -5.19
CA GLU A 80 -5.28 -8.97 -5.73
C GLU A 80 -5.71 -10.24 -4.98
N ASN A 81 -5.82 -10.17 -3.65
CA ASN A 81 -6.34 -11.26 -2.85
C ASN A 81 -7.81 -11.58 -3.19
N GLN A 82 -8.64 -10.56 -3.41
CA GLN A 82 -10.03 -10.77 -3.85
C GLN A 82 -10.13 -11.44 -5.23
N MET A 83 -9.24 -11.10 -6.17
CA MET A 83 -9.19 -11.78 -7.47
C MET A 83 -8.84 -13.26 -7.35
N VAL A 84 -7.86 -13.60 -6.51
CA VAL A 84 -7.49 -15.00 -6.23
C VAL A 84 -8.67 -15.76 -5.62
N ALA A 85 -9.33 -15.16 -4.61
CA ALA A 85 -10.50 -15.76 -3.97
C ALA A 85 -11.67 -15.98 -4.95
N ARG A 86 -11.92 -15.04 -5.87
CA ARG A 86 -12.95 -15.18 -6.92
C ARG A 86 -12.64 -16.32 -7.90
N ASN A 87 -11.38 -16.52 -8.24
CA ASN A 87 -10.94 -17.61 -9.12
C ASN A 87 -10.94 -18.98 -8.41
N MET A 88 -10.89 -19.01 -7.07
CA MET A 88 -11.11 -20.21 -6.27
C MET A 88 -12.62 -20.51 -6.15
N THR A 89 -13.26 -20.87 -7.27
CA THR A 89 -14.72 -21.09 -7.35
C THR A 89 -15.26 -22.25 -6.50
N ASN A 90 -14.37 -23.06 -5.89
CA ASN A 90 -14.73 -24.28 -5.18
C ASN A 90 -14.46 -24.21 -3.66
N LEU A 91 -14.05 -23.06 -3.13
CA LEU A 91 -13.84 -22.88 -1.69
C LEU A 91 -15.00 -22.07 -1.10
N THR A 92 -15.55 -22.58 -0.01
CA THR A 92 -16.50 -21.81 0.81
C THR A 92 -15.77 -20.70 1.57
N PRO A 93 -16.46 -19.61 1.97
CA PRO A 93 -15.85 -18.55 2.78
C PRO A 93 -15.14 -19.06 4.05
N ILE A 94 -15.70 -20.10 4.68
CA ILE A 94 -15.13 -20.74 5.88
C ILE A 94 -13.79 -21.41 5.57
N GLN A 95 -13.67 -22.09 4.42
CA GLN A 95 -12.40 -22.71 4.01
C GLN A 95 -11.33 -21.65 3.70
N LEU A 96 -11.73 -20.51 3.13
CA LEU A 96 -10.83 -19.39 2.91
C LEU A 96 -10.31 -18.82 4.24
N GLU A 97 -11.20 -18.67 5.23
CA GLU A 97 -10.86 -18.21 6.58
C GLU A 97 -9.96 -19.20 7.31
N GLU A 98 -10.16 -20.52 7.16
CA GLU A 98 -9.24 -21.54 7.67
C GLU A 98 -7.85 -21.43 7.03
N PHE A 99 -7.75 -21.28 5.71
CA PHE A 99 -6.48 -21.08 5.04
C PHE A 99 -5.78 -19.80 5.50
N GLU A 100 -6.52 -18.70 5.67
CA GLU A 100 -5.97 -17.44 6.17
C GLU A 100 -5.48 -17.57 7.62
N SER A 101 -6.26 -18.22 8.49
CA SER A 101 -5.88 -18.43 9.89
C SER A 101 -4.63 -19.30 10.01
N VAL A 102 -4.50 -20.36 9.20
CA VAL A 102 -3.30 -21.19 9.18
C VAL A 102 -2.12 -20.38 8.64
N PHE A 103 -2.29 -19.66 7.53
CA PHE A 103 -1.25 -18.79 6.97
C PHE A 103 -0.72 -17.80 8.01
N ARG A 104 -1.61 -17.07 8.69
CA ARG A 104 -1.25 -16.09 9.74
C ARG A 104 -0.57 -16.71 10.94
N HIS A 105 -0.89 -17.95 11.29
CA HIS A 105 -0.23 -18.66 12.39
C HIS A 105 1.24 -18.97 12.09
N PHE A 106 1.55 -19.24 10.82
CA PHE A 106 2.88 -19.64 10.37
C PHE A 106 3.73 -18.47 9.82
N ASP A 107 3.11 -17.37 9.36
CA ASP A 107 3.76 -16.11 8.99
C ASP A 107 4.17 -15.31 10.24
N ARG A 108 5.24 -15.73 10.92
CA ARG A 108 5.64 -15.18 12.22
C ARG A 108 6.34 -13.83 12.13
N ASP A 109 6.89 -13.50 10.97
CA ASP A 109 7.58 -12.24 10.73
C ASP A 109 6.66 -11.18 10.10
N ASP A 110 5.36 -11.48 9.94
CA ASP A 110 4.37 -10.64 9.27
C ASP A 110 4.86 -10.18 7.87
N SER A 111 5.69 -11.00 7.22
CA SER A 111 6.21 -10.71 5.89
C SER A 111 5.14 -10.87 4.81
N ASN A 112 3.99 -11.43 5.18
CA ASN A 112 2.88 -11.75 4.28
C ASN A 112 3.33 -12.73 3.18
N ALA A 113 4.31 -13.58 3.51
CA ALA A 113 4.83 -14.66 2.70
C ALA A 113 5.30 -15.79 3.64
N LEU A 114 5.18 -17.05 3.21
CA LEU A 114 5.72 -18.17 3.97
C LEU A 114 7.04 -18.60 3.36
N GLN A 115 8.10 -18.65 4.16
CA GLN A 115 9.35 -19.30 3.77
C GLN A 115 9.16 -20.81 3.66
N GLU A 116 10.08 -21.52 3.00
CA GLU A 116 9.96 -22.96 2.71
C GLU A 116 9.57 -23.81 3.95
N LEU A 117 10.17 -23.49 5.11
CA LEU A 117 9.88 -24.18 6.37
C LEU A 117 8.49 -23.84 6.92
N GLU A 118 8.07 -22.59 6.85
CA GLU A 118 6.75 -22.14 7.32
C GLU A 118 5.65 -22.67 6.40
N PHE A 119 5.90 -22.68 5.10
CA PHE A 119 5.00 -23.22 4.09
C PHE A 119 4.78 -24.72 4.25
N SER A 120 5.86 -25.49 4.44
CA SER A 120 5.77 -26.93 4.70
C SER A 120 5.03 -27.25 6.01
N ALA A 121 5.24 -26.44 7.06
CA ALA A 121 4.53 -26.58 8.33
C ALA A 121 3.04 -26.21 8.21
N ALA A 122 2.72 -25.15 7.47
CA ALA A 122 1.34 -24.74 7.20
C ALA A 122 0.58 -25.81 6.43
N LEU A 123 1.17 -26.40 5.39
CA LEU A 123 0.57 -27.50 4.63
C LEU A 123 0.36 -28.77 5.46
N ALA A 124 1.21 -29.05 6.44
CA ALA A 124 1.04 -30.18 7.33
C ALA A 124 -0.07 -29.98 8.38
N SER A 125 -0.53 -28.73 8.58
CA SER A 125 -1.56 -28.35 9.54
C SER A 125 -2.97 -28.21 8.94
N LEU A 126 -3.09 -28.34 7.60
CA LEU A 126 -4.34 -28.29 6.82
C LEU A 126 -4.82 -29.70 6.49
#